data_AF-A0A946MKL6-F1
#
_entry.id   AF-A0A946MKL6-F1
#
_cell.length_a   1.000
_cell.length_b   1.000
_cell.length_c   1.000
_cell.angle_alpha   90.00
_cell.angle_beta   90.00
_cell.angle_gamma   90.00
#
_symmetry.space_group_name_H-M   'P 1'
#
loop_
_entity.id
_entity.type
_entity.pdbx_description
1 polymer ?
#
loop_
_entity_poly.entity_id
_entity_poly.type
_entity_poly.pdbx_seq_one_letter_code
_entity_poly.pdbx_strand_id
1 'polypeptide(L)'
;MFNNILLEASFDRVTREDTKDVLINFGIVYGSALEILKKQKLKILSISPELTPIELAQKLFSHLGYATWNNPSFSSKKTIKSINGLYLTKGQEKLFLPVNKLSADAFAYLKNEGVKILSAERNTIMEKKTKPNKGEIPI
;
A
#
# COMPACT_ATOMS: atom_id res chain seq x y z
N MET A 1 -1.27 35.32 19.43
CA MET A 1 -0.14 35.45 18.50
C MET A 1 -0.07 34.14 17.72
N PHE A 2 -0.37 34.16 16.42
CA PHE A 2 -0.33 32.95 15.59
C PHE A 2 0.98 32.96 14.80
N ASN A 3 1.81 31.94 14.98
CA ASN A 3 2.96 31.73 14.12
C ASN A 3 2.47 31.08 12.83
N ASN A 4 2.55 31.82 11.72
CA ASN A 4 2.19 31.32 10.39
C ASN A 4 3.37 30.52 9.84
N ILE A 5 3.44 29.23 10.19
CA ILE A 5 4.38 28.30 9.59
C ILE A 5 3.76 27.82 8.27
N LEU A 6 4.43 28.06 7.15
CA LEU A 6 4.05 27.47 5.88
C LEU A 6 4.30 25.96 5.96
N LEU A 7 3.24 25.17 5.83
CA LEU A 7 3.30 23.71 5.83
C LEU A 7 2.91 23.22 4.44
N GLU A 8 3.80 22.43 3.84
CA GLU A 8 3.52 21.71 2.59
C GLU A 8 3.17 20.27 2.93
N ALA A 9 2.15 19.75 2.24
CA ALA A 9 1.53 18.47 2.53
C ALA A 9 1.25 17.73 1.23
N SER A 10 1.90 16.59 1.03
CA SER A 10 1.65 15.70 -0.10
C SER A 10 0.82 14.50 0.36
N PHE A 11 -0.21 14.18 -0.43
CA PHE A 11 -1.07 13.02 -0.19
C PHE A 11 -1.11 12.17 -1.45
N ASP A 12 -1.03 10.86 -1.28
CA ASP A 12 -1.41 9.93 -2.33
C ASP A 12 -2.92 9.72 -2.33
N ARG A 13 -3.50 9.48 -3.50
CA ARG A 13 -4.94 9.35 -3.69
C ARG A 13 -5.28 8.01 -4.31
N VAL A 14 -6.15 7.26 -3.64
CA VAL A 14 -6.81 6.08 -4.21
C VAL A 14 -8.20 6.49 -4.66
N THR A 15 -8.39 6.58 -5.97
CA THR A 15 -9.69 6.84 -6.60
C THR A 15 -10.58 5.61 -6.50
N ARG A 16 -11.87 5.83 -6.23
CA ARG A 16 -12.84 4.73 -6.15
C ARG A 16 -14.09 5.06 -6.93
N GLU A 17 -14.55 4.10 -7.72
CA GLU A 17 -15.86 4.16 -8.36
C GLU A 17 -16.95 4.09 -7.28
N ASP A 18 -17.94 4.98 -7.37
CA ASP A 18 -19.15 5.02 -6.54
C ASP A 18 -18.96 5.21 -5.02
N THR A 19 -17.77 5.61 -4.56
CA THR A 19 -17.53 5.96 -3.15
C THR A 19 -16.46 7.04 -3.01
N LYS A 20 -16.38 7.66 -1.83
CA LYS A 20 -15.40 8.69 -1.49
C LYS A 20 -13.97 8.21 -1.77
N ASP A 21 -13.13 9.07 -2.30
CA ASP A 21 -11.70 8.79 -2.44
C ASP A 21 -11.01 8.64 -1.08
N VAL A 22 -9.93 7.88 -1.07
CA VAL A 22 -9.04 7.76 0.09
C VAL A 22 -7.79 8.59 -0.16
N LEU A 23 -7.57 9.58 0.70
CA LEU A 23 -6.30 10.30 0.77
C LEU A 23 -5.40 9.62 1.79
N ILE A 24 -4.20 9.24 1.38
CA ILE A 24 -3.18 8.63 2.23
C ILE A 24 -2.22 9.72 2.68
N ASN A 25 -2.12 9.91 3.99
CA ASN A 25 -1.23 10.87 4.62
C ASN A 25 -0.07 10.12 5.30
N PHE A 26 1.16 10.35 4.88
CA PHE A 26 2.37 9.73 5.44
C PHE A 26 3.00 10.50 6.61
N GLY A 27 2.26 11.44 7.24
CA GLY A 27 2.55 11.84 8.62
C GLY A 27 3.07 13.27 8.84
N ILE A 28 2.82 14.21 7.93
CA ILE A 28 3.30 15.60 8.11
C ILE A 28 2.15 16.61 8.23
N VAL A 29 0.90 16.18 8.05
CA VAL A 29 -0.23 17.10 8.02
C VAL A 29 -0.95 17.16 9.36
N TYR A 30 -0.86 18.33 10.01
CA TYR A 30 -1.43 18.59 11.33
C TYR A 30 -2.38 19.81 11.28
N GLY A 31 -3.25 19.91 12.29
CA GLY A 31 -4.04 21.10 12.57
C GLY A 31 -5.11 21.45 11.53
N SER A 32 -5.32 22.76 11.31
CA SER A 32 -6.43 23.33 10.53
C SER A 32 -6.48 22.86 9.08
N ALA A 33 -5.33 22.51 8.49
CA ALA A 33 -5.25 21.96 7.14
C ALA A 33 -5.99 20.60 7.02
N LEU A 34 -5.87 19.74 8.03
CA LEU A 34 -6.58 18.46 8.09
C LEU A 34 -8.10 18.68 8.19
N GLU A 35 -8.52 19.68 8.95
CA GLU A 35 -9.94 20.03 9.11
C GLU A 35 -10.56 20.55 7.81
N ILE A 36 -9.82 21.31 7.02
CA ILE A 36 -10.27 21.75 5.68
C ILE A 36 -10.44 20.53 4.75
N LEU A 37 -9.51 19.57 4.76
CA LEU A 37 -9.59 18.37 3.93
C LEU A 37 -10.73 17.43 4.37
N LYS A 38 -10.99 17.29 5.67
CA LYS A 38 -12.15 16.52 6.18
C LYS A 38 -13.47 17.09 5.67
N LYS A 39 -13.58 18.41 5.53
CA LYS A 39 -14.79 19.08 5.00
C LYS A 39 -15.06 18.77 3.53
N GLN A 40 -14.05 18.33 2.77
CA GLN A 40 -14.19 17.99 1.34
C GLN A 40 -14.77 16.60 1.07
N LYS A 41 -15.43 15.96 2.04
CA LYS A 41 -16.02 14.61 1.95
C LYS A 41 -15.01 13.50 1.60
N LEU A 42 -13.72 13.70 1.85
CA LEU A 42 -12.66 12.71 1.61
C LEU A 42 -12.48 11.80 2.85
N LYS A 43 -12.08 10.54 2.64
CA LYS A 43 -11.61 9.68 3.75
C LYS A 43 -10.10 9.83 3.86
N ILE A 44 -9.62 10.36 4.98
CA ILE A 44 -8.18 10.51 5.23
C ILE A 44 -7.69 9.28 6.00
N LEU A 45 -6.69 8.60 5.45
CA LEU A 45 -5.97 7.52 6.10
C LEU A 45 -4.60 8.03 6.53
N SER A 46 -4.43 8.25 7.83
CA SER A 46 -3.12 8.59 8.40
C SER A 46 -2.28 7.33 8.62
N ILE A 47 -1.10 7.28 8.02
CA ILE A 47 -0.11 6.21 8.13
C ILE A 47 1.03 6.71 9.01
N SER A 48 1.36 5.96 10.07
CA SER A 48 2.53 6.27 10.89
C SER A 48 3.79 5.78 10.18
N PRO A 49 4.89 6.53 10.20
CA PRO A 49 6.17 6.10 9.63
C PRO A 49 6.75 4.86 10.34
N GLU A 50 6.28 4.54 11.55
CA GLU A 50 6.75 3.39 12.33
C GLU A 50 6.13 2.05 11.91
N LEU A 51 5.11 2.07 11.04
CA LEU A 51 4.43 0.85 10.61
C LEU A 51 5.33 0.01 9.70
N THR A 52 5.39 -1.29 9.97
CA THR A 52 5.98 -2.25 9.05
C THR A 52 5.18 -2.32 7.75
N PRO A 53 5.77 -2.77 6.62
CA PRO A 53 5.05 -2.89 5.35
C PRO A 53 3.76 -3.73 5.45
N ILE A 54 3.76 -4.77 6.28
CA ILE A 54 2.59 -5.64 6.45
C ILE A 54 1.48 -4.94 7.25
N GLU A 55 1.83 -4.17 8.28
CA GLU A 55 0.88 -3.39 9.06
C GLU A 55 0.29 -2.24 8.23
N LEU A 56 1.12 -1.59 7.42
CA LEU A 56 0.67 -0.57 6.47
C LEU A 56 -0.32 -1.18 5.47
N ALA A 57 0.01 -2.31 4.86
CA ALA A 57 -0.88 -3.01 3.94
C ALA A 57 -2.19 -3.40 4.64
N GLN A 58 -2.13 -3.98 5.84
CA GLN A 58 -3.29 -4.35 6.61
C GLN A 58 -4.20 -3.14 6.88
N LYS A 59 -3.62 -2.01 7.31
CA LYS A 59 -4.35 -0.77 7.59
C LYS A 59 -5.00 -0.19 6.34
N LEU A 60 -4.29 -0.20 5.21
CA LEU A 60 -4.77 0.27 3.92
C LEU A 60 -5.95 -0.58 3.41
N PHE A 61 -5.76 -1.90 3.31
CA PHE A 61 -6.78 -2.80 2.78
C PHE A 61 -8.03 -2.86 3.67
N SER A 62 -7.86 -2.79 5.00
CA SER A 62 -9.00 -2.67 5.92
C SER A 62 -9.83 -1.40 5.65
N HIS A 63 -9.18 -0.26 5.36
CA HIS A 63 -9.87 0.98 4.99
C HIS A 63 -10.55 0.91 3.61
N LEU A 64 -10.07 0.05 2.72
CA LEU A 64 -10.68 -0.23 1.43
C LEU A 64 -11.84 -1.24 1.52
N GLY A 65 -12.13 -1.75 2.72
CA GLY A 65 -13.23 -2.67 3.01
C GLY A 65 -12.87 -4.15 2.83
N TYR A 66 -11.59 -4.50 2.86
CA TYR A 66 -11.16 -5.89 2.88
C TYR A 66 -11.13 -6.42 4.32
N ALA A 67 -11.56 -7.66 4.52
CA ALA A 67 -11.17 -8.42 5.70
C ALA A 67 -9.73 -8.92 5.52
N THR A 68 -8.95 -8.86 6.60
CA THR A 68 -7.51 -9.13 6.58
C THR A 68 -7.18 -10.28 7.54
N TRP A 69 -6.30 -11.20 7.11
CA TRP A 69 -5.84 -12.32 7.94
C TRP A 69 -4.33 -12.48 7.83
N ASN A 70 -3.64 -12.40 8.96
CA ASN A 70 -2.19 -12.57 9.04
C ASN A 70 -1.83 -14.06 9.11
N ASN A 71 -0.87 -14.46 8.28
CA ASN A 71 -0.30 -15.79 8.24
C ASN A 71 -1.34 -16.93 8.16
N PRO A 72 -2.20 -16.94 7.11
CA PRO A 72 -3.27 -17.92 7.00
C PRO A 72 -2.72 -19.35 6.98
N SER A 73 -3.46 -20.25 7.62
CA SER A 73 -3.17 -21.68 7.60
C SER A 73 -4.02 -22.38 6.55
N PHE A 74 -3.39 -23.24 5.75
CA PHE A 74 -4.03 -24.00 4.68
C PHE A 74 -3.72 -25.49 4.83
N SER A 75 -4.69 -26.31 4.43
CA SER A 75 -4.52 -27.76 4.41
C SER A 75 -3.98 -28.18 3.04
N SER A 76 -2.82 -28.83 3.02
CA SER A 76 -2.26 -29.44 1.82
C SER A 76 -1.81 -30.86 2.12
N LYS A 77 -2.37 -31.84 1.38
CA LYS A 77 -1.98 -33.25 1.39
C LYS A 77 -1.79 -33.83 2.81
N LYS A 78 -2.79 -33.63 3.69
CA LYS A 78 -2.83 -34.08 5.10
C LYS A 78 -1.93 -33.32 6.10
N THR A 79 -1.32 -32.21 5.69
CA THR A 79 -0.57 -31.33 6.60
C THR A 79 -1.18 -29.93 6.62
N ILE A 80 -1.27 -29.32 7.81
CA ILE A 80 -1.62 -27.92 7.96
C ILE A 80 -0.32 -27.13 7.92
N LYS A 81 -0.22 -26.16 7.01
CA LYS A 81 0.92 -25.24 6.90
C LYS A 81 0.42 -23.80 6.95
N SER A 82 1.18 -22.91 7.57
CA SER A 82 0.91 -21.47 7.54
C SER A 82 1.75 -20.81 6.45
N ILE A 83 1.16 -19.88 5.68
CA ILE A 83 1.89 -19.07 4.69
C ILE A 83 2.19 -17.71 5.31
N ASN A 84 3.46 -17.33 5.38
CA ASN A 84 3.82 -16.00 5.85
C ASN A 84 3.36 -14.92 4.86
N GLY A 85 2.44 -14.07 5.30
CA GLY A 85 1.83 -13.07 4.45
C GLY A 85 0.48 -12.60 4.96
N LEU A 86 -0.16 -11.75 4.16
CA LEU A 86 -1.47 -11.18 4.46
C LEU A 86 -2.48 -11.66 3.43
N TYR A 87 -3.52 -12.34 3.91
CA TYR A 87 -4.66 -12.74 3.11
C TYR A 87 -5.76 -11.67 3.18
N LEU A 88 -6.34 -11.33 2.04
CA LEU A 88 -7.27 -10.22 1.90
C LEU A 88 -8.52 -10.71 1.18
N THR A 89 -9.71 -10.40 1.71
CA THR A 89 -10.98 -10.76 1.05
C THR A 89 -11.96 -9.60 1.00
N LYS A 90 -12.65 -9.45 -0.13
CA LYS A 90 -13.75 -8.49 -0.31
C LYS A 90 -14.76 -9.05 -1.31
N GLY A 91 -15.93 -9.47 -0.82
CA GLY A 91 -16.90 -10.17 -1.66
C GLY A 91 -16.29 -11.47 -2.22
N GLN A 92 -16.26 -11.59 -3.55
CA GLN A 92 -15.64 -12.74 -4.23
C GLN A 92 -14.13 -12.55 -4.48
N GLU A 93 -13.59 -11.35 -4.26
CA GLU A 93 -12.17 -11.08 -4.48
C GLU A 93 -11.33 -11.62 -3.33
N LYS A 94 -10.33 -12.43 -3.67
CA LYS A 94 -9.33 -12.99 -2.76
C LYS A 94 -7.94 -12.56 -3.23
N LEU A 95 -7.18 -11.89 -2.37
CA LEU A 95 -5.80 -11.49 -2.64
C LEU A 95 -4.86 -12.06 -1.58
N PHE A 96 -3.61 -12.27 -1.94
CA PHE A 96 -2.55 -12.63 -1.00
C PHE A 96 -1.32 -11.77 -1.21
N LEU A 97 -0.84 -11.14 -0.14
CA LEU A 97 0.41 -10.40 -0.11
C LEU A 97 1.48 -11.23 0.61
N PRO A 98 2.40 -11.88 -0.11
CA PRO A 98 3.46 -12.68 0.50
C PRO A 98 4.48 -11.78 1.20
N VAL A 99 4.92 -12.16 2.41
CA VAL A 99 6.05 -11.51 3.10
C VAL A 99 7.38 -12.11 2.63
N ASN A 100 7.39 -13.42 2.34
CA ASN A 100 8.54 -14.16 1.86
C ASN A 100 8.20 -14.88 0.54
N LYS A 101 9.22 -15.40 -0.16
CA LYS A 101 9.01 -16.24 -1.34
C LYS A 101 8.08 -17.42 -0.99
N LEU A 102 7.03 -17.59 -1.79
CA LEU A 102 6.09 -18.70 -1.65
C LEU A 102 6.77 -20.03 -1.97
N SER A 103 6.47 -21.06 -1.19
CA SER A 103 6.78 -22.44 -1.56
C SER A 103 5.92 -22.88 -2.75
N ALA A 104 6.37 -23.89 -3.50
CA ALA A 104 5.62 -24.42 -4.63
C ALA A 104 4.21 -24.90 -4.22
N ASP A 105 4.11 -25.56 -3.06
CA ASP A 105 2.83 -26.01 -2.50
C ASP A 105 1.90 -24.85 -2.17
N ALA A 106 2.42 -23.80 -1.52
CA ALA A 106 1.63 -22.62 -1.16
C ALA A 106 1.16 -21.86 -2.40
N PHE A 107 2.03 -21.71 -3.39
CA PHE A 107 1.68 -21.09 -4.67
C PHE A 107 0.60 -21.87 -5.41
N ALA A 108 0.74 -23.20 -5.50
CA ALA A 108 -0.24 -24.07 -6.14
C ALA A 108 -1.60 -24.02 -5.42
N TYR A 109 -1.60 -24.04 -4.09
CA TYR A 109 -2.82 -23.90 -3.29
C TYR A 109 -3.53 -22.57 -3.56
N LEU A 110 -2.81 -21.44 -3.44
CA LEU A 110 -3.38 -20.11 -3.64
C LEU A 110 -3.94 -19.95 -5.07
N LYS A 111 -3.22 -20.48 -6.07
CA LYS A 111 -3.67 -20.46 -7.46
C LYS A 111 -4.95 -21.28 -7.67
N ASN A 112 -5.02 -22.48 -7.08
CA ASN A 112 -6.20 -23.35 -7.16
C ASN A 112 -7.43 -22.71 -6.48
N GLU A 113 -7.22 -21.98 -5.38
CA GLU A 113 -8.26 -21.25 -4.66
C GLU A 113 -8.71 -19.94 -5.35
N GLY A 114 -8.14 -19.63 -6.53
CA GLY A 114 -8.44 -18.41 -7.27
C GLY A 114 -7.92 -17.14 -6.60
N VAL A 115 -6.90 -17.26 -5.73
CA VAL A 115 -6.35 -16.14 -4.99
C VAL A 115 -5.32 -15.41 -5.85
N LYS A 116 -5.52 -14.11 -6.07
CA LYS A 116 -4.54 -13.27 -6.78
C LYS A 116 -3.36 -12.96 -5.87
N ILE A 117 -2.16 -13.27 -6.31
CA ILE A 117 -0.94 -13.00 -5.55
C ILE A 117 -0.44 -11.60 -5.93
N LEU A 118 -0.34 -10.72 -4.94
CA LEU A 118 0.21 -9.38 -5.12
C LEU A 118 1.73 -9.45 -5.06
N SER A 119 2.39 -8.82 -6.02
CA SER A 119 3.84 -8.64 -6.06
C SER A 119 4.11 -7.16 -6.13
N ALA A 120 4.89 -6.64 -5.18
CA ALA A 120 5.52 -5.35 -5.36
C ALA A 120 6.76 -5.59 -6.23
N GLU A 121 6.59 -5.59 -7.56
CA GLU A 121 7.75 -5.45 -8.42
C GLU A 121 8.37 -4.09 -8.10
N ARG A 122 9.63 -4.09 -7.63
CA ARG A 122 10.40 -2.86 -7.58
C ARG A 122 10.58 -2.42 -9.03
N ASN A 123 9.71 -1.53 -9.50
CA ASN A 123 10.07 -0.62 -10.58
C ASN A 123 11.21 0.24 -10.04
N THR A 124 12.45 -0.25 -10.15
CA THR A 124 13.62 0.61 -10.17
C THR A 124 13.42 1.54 -11.34
N ILE A 125 12.87 2.73 -11.07
CA ILE A 125 13.05 3.87 -11.95
C ILE A 125 14.55 4.07 -11.96
N MET A 126 15.22 3.50 -12.97
CA MET A 126 16.56 3.90 -13.29
C MET A 126 16.44 5.35 -13.72
N GLU A 127 16.72 6.27 -12.80
CA GLU A 127 17.17 7.60 -13.17
C GLU A 127 18.33 7.37 -14.14
N LYS A 128 18.08 7.52 -15.44
CA LYS A 128 19.14 7.79 -16.39
C LYS A 128 19.80 9.06 -15.87
N LYS A 129 20.91 8.91 -15.15
CA LYS A 129 21.88 9.99 -14.97
C LYS A 129 22.35 10.36 -16.37
N THR A 130 21.68 11.33 -16.99
CA THR A 130 22.18 12.01 -18.16
C THR A 130 23.51 12.62 -17.74
N LYS A 131 24.62 12.03 -18.20
CA LYS A 131 25.94 12.65 -18.05
C LYS A 131 25.87 14.04 -18.69
N PRO A 132 26.37 15.11 -18.06
CA PRO A 132 26.50 16.39 -18.74
C PRO A 132 27.44 16.21 -19.94
N ASN A 133 26.95 16.55 -21.13
CA ASN A 133 27.78 16.64 -22.32
C ASN A 133 28.81 17.74 -22.07
N LYS A 134 30.07 17.34 -21.90
CA LYS A 134 31.20 18.25 -22.04
C LYS A 134 31.33 18.58 -23.52
N GLY A 135 31.10 19.83 -23.88
CA GLY A 135 31.45 20.34 -25.20
C GLY A 135 30.40 21.30 -25.72
N GLU A 136 30.51 22.55 -25.31
CA GLU A 136 30.30 23.73 -26.16
C GLU A 136 30.79 24.94 -25.36
N ILE A 137 31.98 25.43 -25.74
CA ILE A 137 32.52 26.72 -25.33
C ILE A 137 32.00 27.71 -26.37
N PRO A 138 31.20 28.73 -26.02
CA PRO A 138 30.94 29.82 -26.94
C PRO A 138 32.16 30.76 -26.94
N ILE A 139 32.66 31.03 -28.15
CA ILE A 139 33.42 32.25 -28.45
C ILE A 139 32.44 33.23 -29.09
#